data_AF-A0A7G9W6N8-F1
#
_entry.id   AF-A0A7G9W6N8-F1
#
_cell.length_a   1.000
_cell.length_b   1.000
_cell.length_c   1.000
_cell.angle_alpha   90.00
_cell.angle_beta   90.00
_cell.angle_gamma   90.00
#
_symmetry.space_group_name_H-M   'P 1'
#
loop_
_entity.id
_entity.type
_entity.pdbx_description
1 polymer ?
#
loop_
_entity_poly.entity_id
_entity_poly.type
_entity_poly.pdbx_seq_one_letter_code
_entity_poly.pdbx_strand_id
1 'polypeptide(L)'
;MFKDYLLNRNLVRFSIDEISHYKERDFLLKIIPNINSEFFPPFHLRYIRVADELLQKEFLNAQVDYNYLVEKSIGSVVQGGYYSIPQSTIRGQNIFAYDEYRFDIKNDIFADNRVESPFNDLNISVDYNRNPEDIKEPLFCQQGKLDIDCPYIYCFNVGQGDSFLAITSVGNAYIIDTNVYSRNNANRFCSEIKHILGKHKLDTDKIKGLIITHKHLDHLRGAKYIIDRGLFDIEYFIINQDYHHPTKTVSDLLKSAKSIPKWINLNRPCKFKEGNTVLEFVNPDSRTSTNVVSPDINDSSICFTLGYHNTSAHLTGDIGYNHLLGKMKAYEQSILKVSHHGSRTGTNKDLLDEIKPQFAFVSAGNHKGFKHPHTEIDNLLKANVSSYTLSKKVKQTTYYKLDGSKIKKSYI
;
A
#
# COMPACT_ATOMS: atom_id res chain seq x y z
N MET A 1 -0.58 -31.44 6.39
CA MET A 1 -2.05 -31.41 6.47
C MET A 1 -2.46 -30.44 7.58
N PHE A 2 -2.36 -29.12 7.33
CA PHE A 2 -2.80 -28.11 8.30
C PHE A 2 -4.33 -28.04 8.22
N LYS A 3 -5.04 -28.64 9.18
CA LYS A 3 -6.47 -28.32 9.39
C LYS A 3 -6.56 -26.82 9.58
N ASP A 4 -7.37 -26.15 8.76
CA ASP A 4 -7.51 -24.70 8.79
C ASP A 4 -7.92 -24.28 10.21
N TYR A 5 -7.05 -23.59 10.95
CA TYR A 5 -7.28 -23.24 12.36
C TYR A 5 -8.53 -22.36 12.53
N LEU A 6 -8.94 -21.71 11.44
CA LEU A 6 -10.23 -21.04 11.26
C LEU A 6 -11.43 -21.95 11.61
N LEU A 7 -11.35 -23.24 11.28
CA LEU A 7 -12.42 -24.22 11.47
C LEU A 7 -12.36 -24.93 12.84
N ASN A 8 -11.58 -24.43 13.81
CA ASN A 8 -11.58 -24.96 15.17
C ASN A 8 -12.35 -24.07 16.17
N ARG A 9 -12.97 -22.98 15.71
CA ARG A 9 -13.72 -22.03 16.54
C ARG A 9 -15.19 -22.02 16.16
N ASN A 10 -16.08 -21.87 17.14
CA ASN A 10 -17.52 -21.74 16.94
C ASN A 10 -17.92 -20.56 16.01
N LEU A 11 -17.11 -19.49 16.01
CA LEU A 11 -17.29 -18.30 15.18
C LEU A 11 -15.97 -17.95 14.48
N VAL A 12 -16.06 -17.65 13.18
CA VAL A 12 -14.96 -17.14 12.37
C VAL A 12 -15.13 -15.63 12.19
N ARG A 13 -14.14 -14.89 12.68
CA ARG A 13 -14.13 -13.42 12.61
C ARG A 13 -13.04 -12.94 11.66
N PHE A 14 -13.34 -11.99 10.79
CA PHE A 14 -12.40 -11.47 9.80
C PHE A 14 -12.79 -10.07 9.33
N SER A 15 -11.83 -9.34 8.76
CA SER A 15 -12.08 -8.10 8.01
C SER A 15 -11.93 -8.35 6.51
N ILE A 16 -12.56 -7.54 5.67
CA ILE A 16 -12.28 -7.48 4.22
C ILE A 16 -11.18 -6.43 3.99
N ASP A 17 -10.02 -6.83 3.47
CA ASP A 17 -8.93 -5.90 3.11
C ASP A 17 -9.22 -5.17 1.80
N GLU A 18 -9.56 -5.94 0.78
CA GLU A 18 -9.61 -5.49 -0.60
C GLU A 18 -10.74 -6.23 -1.33
N ILE A 19 -11.40 -5.50 -2.22
CA ILE A 19 -12.37 -6.05 -3.17
C ILE A 19 -11.84 -5.72 -4.56
N SER A 20 -11.55 -6.75 -5.35
CA SER A 20 -10.96 -6.59 -6.69
C SER A 20 -11.89 -7.19 -7.74
N HIS A 21 -12.05 -6.52 -8.89
CA HIS A 21 -12.78 -7.09 -10.03
C HIS A 21 -12.06 -8.33 -10.56
N TYR A 22 -12.83 -9.38 -10.87
CA TYR A 22 -12.26 -10.64 -11.38
C TYR A 22 -12.64 -10.92 -12.83
N LYS A 23 -13.93 -11.11 -13.14
CA LYS A 23 -14.46 -11.38 -14.49
C LYS A 23 -15.93 -10.98 -14.57
N GLU A 24 -16.36 -10.42 -15.71
CA GLU A 24 -17.75 -10.00 -15.93
C GLU A 24 -18.28 -9.13 -14.78
N ARG A 25 -19.13 -9.73 -13.93
CA ARG A 25 -19.83 -9.18 -12.76
C ARG A 25 -19.51 -9.99 -11.48
N ASP A 26 -18.31 -10.55 -11.41
CA ASP A 26 -17.81 -11.25 -10.24
C ASP A 26 -16.65 -10.48 -9.62
N PHE A 27 -16.72 -10.31 -8.30
CA PHE A 27 -15.70 -9.68 -7.50
C PHE A 27 -15.02 -10.67 -6.59
N LEU A 28 -13.78 -10.36 -6.26
CA LEU A 28 -12.93 -11.17 -5.41
C LEU A 28 -12.65 -10.41 -4.11
N LEU A 29 -12.83 -11.10 -2.98
CA LEU A 29 -12.56 -10.55 -1.66
C LEU A 29 -11.24 -11.08 -1.13
N LYS A 30 -10.42 -10.18 -0.60
CA LYS A 30 -9.22 -10.50 0.17
C LYS A 30 -9.53 -10.34 1.64
N ILE A 31 -9.59 -11.43 2.39
CA ILE A 31 -9.96 -11.39 3.81
C ILE A 31 -8.76 -11.41 4.77
N ILE A 32 -8.94 -10.85 5.96
CA ILE A 32 -8.00 -10.77 7.09
C ILE A 32 -8.67 -11.42 8.32
N PRO A 33 -8.42 -12.71 8.61
CA PRO A 33 -8.98 -13.36 9.77
C PRO A 33 -8.37 -12.88 11.09
N ASN A 34 -9.20 -12.87 12.12
CA ASN A 34 -8.83 -12.51 13.48
C ASN A 34 -8.30 -13.75 14.25
N ILE A 35 -7.08 -14.15 13.90
CA ILE A 35 -6.36 -15.26 14.55
C ILE A 35 -5.15 -14.70 15.30
N ASN A 36 -4.98 -15.13 16.55
CA ASN A 36 -3.76 -14.89 17.32
C ASN A 36 -2.85 -16.11 17.17
N SER A 37 -1.83 -16.01 16.31
CA SER A 37 -0.83 -17.07 16.10
C SER A 37 0.52 -16.45 15.81
N GLU A 38 1.58 -17.03 16.37
CA GLU A 38 2.97 -16.67 16.06
C GLU A 38 3.52 -17.44 14.85
N PHE A 39 2.87 -18.54 14.46
CA PHE A 39 3.24 -19.40 13.32
C PHE A 39 2.59 -18.98 12.01
N PHE A 40 1.58 -18.11 12.10
CA PHE A 40 0.93 -17.51 10.96
C PHE A 40 1.13 -15.99 11.03
N PRO A 41 1.12 -15.26 9.91
CA PRO A 41 0.94 -13.82 10.00
C PRO A 41 -0.32 -13.55 10.85
N PRO A 42 -0.47 -12.37 11.48
CA PRO A 42 -1.68 -12.04 12.25
C PRO A 42 -2.99 -12.04 11.42
N PHE A 43 -2.93 -12.53 10.18
CA PHE A 43 -3.97 -12.67 9.18
C PHE A 43 -3.57 -13.74 8.15
N HIS A 44 -4.55 -14.36 7.53
CA HIS A 44 -4.41 -15.22 6.35
C HIS A 44 -5.25 -14.67 5.21
N LEU A 45 -4.63 -14.46 4.05
CA LEU A 45 -5.37 -14.07 2.86
C LEU A 45 -6.16 -15.27 2.31
N ARG A 46 -7.42 -15.05 1.98
CA ARG A 46 -8.24 -15.93 1.14
C ARG A 46 -8.94 -15.09 0.10
N TYR A 47 -9.18 -15.71 -1.04
CA TYR A 47 -9.79 -15.12 -2.22
C TYR A 47 -11.15 -15.79 -2.38
N ILE A 48 -12.21 -15.00 -2.29
CA ILE A 48 -13.60 -15.48 -2.34
C ILE A 48 -14.32 -14.75 -3.47
N ARG A 49 -15.15 -15.44 -4.27
CA ARG A 49 -15.96 -14.77 -5.30
C ARG A 49 -17.34 -14.38 -4.79
N VAL A 50 -17.74 -13.14 -5.00
CA VAL A 50 -19.08 -12.64 -4.69
C VAL A 50 -19.73 -12.01 -5.92
N ALA A 51 -21.04 -12.20 -6.05
CA ALA A 51 -21.86 -11.55 -7.06
C ALA A 51 -22.06 -10.06 -6.76
N ASP A 52 -22.21 -9.24 -7.80
CA ASP A 52 -22.42 -7.79 -7.73
C ASP A 52 -23.54 -7.39 -6.77
N GLU A 53 -24.63 -8.16 -6.71
CA GLU A 53 -25.79 -7.85 -5.90
C GLU A 53 -25.51 -7.89 -4.38
N LEU A 54 -24.39 -8.49 -3.96
CA LEU A 54 -23.95 -8.53 -2.56
C LEU A 54 -23.05 -7.34 -2.20
N LEU A 55 -22.61 -6.53 -3.16
CA LEU A 55 -21.73 -5.39 -2.91
C LEU A 55 -22.52 -4.13 -2.58
N GLN A 56 -22.10 -3.41 -1.53
CA GLN A 56 -22.68 -2.13 -1.18
C GLN A 56 -21.99 -0.95 -1.87
N LYS A 57 -22.78 0.12 -2.07
CA LYS A 57 -22.39 1.37 -2.75
C LYS A 57 -21.15 2.08 -2.17
N GLU A 58 -20.69 1.74 -0.97
CA GLU A 58 -19.42 2.23 -0.40
C GLU A 58 -18.20 1.84 -1.27
N PHE A 59 -18.34 0.90 -2.21
CA PHE A 59 -17.31 0.50 -3.18
C PHE A 59 -17.50 1.11 -4.61
N LEU A 60 -18.68 1.65 -4.95
CA LEU A 60 -19.14 1.85 -6.35
C LEU A 60 -19.17 3.31 -6.86
N ASN A 61 -18.50 4.26 -6.19
CA ASN A 61 -18.34 5.60 -6.77
C ASN A 61 -17.22 5.67 -7.83
N ALA A 62 -16.46 4.60 -8.06
CA ALA A 62 -15.72 4.41 -9.31
C ALA A 62 -16.71 3.89 -10.36
N GLN A 63 -17.06 4.73 -11.34
CA GLN A 63 -18.14 4.51 -12.32
C GLN A 63 -18.27 3.06 -12.79
N VAL A 64 -19.36 2.41 -12.39
CA VAL A 64 -19.99 1.38 -13.21
C VAL A 64 -21.45 1.79 -13.39
N ASP A 65 -21.78 2.24 -14.60
CA ASP A 65 -23.11 2.74 -14.96
C ASP A 65 -24.14 1.59 -14.93
N TYR A 66 -25.01 1.56 -13.91
CA TYR A 66 -26.13 0.62 -13.82
C TYR A 66 -27.35 1.28 -13.14
N ASN A 67 -28.16 1.96 -13.95
CA ASN A 67 -29.53 2.33 -13.60
C ASN A 67 -30.34 1.08 -13.18
N TYR A 68 -30.37 0.70 -11.90
CA TYR A 68 -31.49 -0.01 -11.24
C TYR A 68 -31.24 -0.14 -9.73
N LEU A 69 -32.18 0.34 -8.93
CA LEU A 69 -32.27 0.11 -7.49
C LEU A 69 -33.00 -1.22 -7.25
N VAL A 70 -32.55 -1.99 -6.25
CA VAL A 70 -33.39 -3.02 -5.62
C VAL A 70 -33.52 -2.70 -4.13
N GLU A 71 -34.76 -2.55 -3.69
CA GLU A 71 -35.15 -2.51 -2.29
C GLU A 71 -35.13 -3.93 -1.70
N LYS A 72 -34.64 -4.01 -0.45
CA LYS A 72 -34.43 -5.18 0.41
C LYS A 72 -33.10 -5.92 0.19
N SER A 73 -32.04 -5.39 0.79
CA SER A 73 -30.87 -6.21 1.15
C SER A 73 -31.10 -6.81 2.53
N ILE A 74 -31.09 -8.14 2.59
CA ILE A 74 -30.71 -8.84 3.82
C ILE A 74 -29.25 -9.17 3.56
N GLY A 75 -28.40 -8.13 3.73
CA GLY A 75 -26.95 -8.24 3.87
C GLY A 75 -25.99 -7.93 2.70
N SER A 76 -24.71 -7.66 3.04
CA SER A 76 -23.73 -7.07 2.10
C SER A 76 -22.24 -7.20 2.47
N VAL A 77 -21.39 -7.13 1.44
CA VAL A 77 -19.92 -7.10 1.54
C VAL A 77 -19.39 -5.68 1.32
N VAL A 78 -18.52 -5.24 2.24
CA VAL A 78 -17.89 -3.90 2.25
C VAL A 78 -16.40 -4.03 2.51
N GLN A 79 -15.60 -3.28 1.73
CA GLN A 79 -14.16 -3.18 1.93
C GLN A 79 -13.84 -2.47 3.25
N GLY A 80 -12.94 -3.04 4.05
CA GLY A 80 -12.71 -2.63 5.44
C GLY A 80 -13.75 -3.13 6.44
N GLY A 81 -14.84 -3.74 5.98
CA GLY A 81 -15.91 -4.28 6.83
C GLY A 81 -15.43 -5.43 7.72
N TYR A 82 -16.05 -5.58 8.89
CA TYR A 82 -15.76 -6.65 9.84
C TYR A 82 -16.96 -7.61 9.95
N TYR A 83 -16.64 -8.91 9.91
CA TYR A 83 -17.63 -9.98 9.79
C TYR A 83 -17.38 -11.06 10.84
N SER A 84 -18.47 -11.70 11.28
CA SER A 84 -18.45 -12.81 12.24
C SER A 84 -19.42 -13.91 11.80
N ILE A 85 -18.92 -14.97 11.18
CA ILE A 85 -19.73 -16.05 10.61
C ILE A 85 -19.68 -17.30 11.50
N PRO A 86 -20.81 -17.95 11.84
CA PRO A 86 -20.84 -19.24 12.53
C PRO A 86 -20.07 -20.32 11.78
N GLN A 87 -19.33 -21.15 12.51
CA GLN A 87 -18.55 -22.23 11.91
C GLN A 87 -19.43 -23.23 11.15
N SER A 88 -20.63 -23.49 11.65
CA SER A 88 -21.61 -24.38 11.00
C SER A 88 -22.00 -23.91 9.60
N THR A 89 -22.00 -22.59 9.36
CA THR A 89 -22.33 -21.99 8.05
C THR A 89 -21.28 -22.33 7.01
N ILE A 90 -20.01 -22.46 7.42
CA ILE A 90 -18.86 -22.62 6.52
C ILE A 90 -18.29 -24.04 6.52
N ARG A 91 -18.63 -24.86 7.51
CA ARG A 91 -18.05 -26.20 7.65
C ARG A 91 -18.49 -27.10 6.50
N GLY A 92 -17.52 -27.61 5.74
CA GLY A 92 -17.77 -28.44 4.55
C GLY A 92 -18.03 -27.63 3.29
N GLN A 93 -18.23 -26.31 3.40
CA GLN A 93 -18.18 -25.40 2.27
C GLN A 93 -16.71 -25.03 2.05
N ASN A 94 -16.15 -25.28 0.88
CA ASN A 94 -14.74 -24.99 0.56
C ASN A 94 -14.45 -23.48 0.41
N ILE A 95 -15.12 -22.62 1.19
CA ILE A 95 -15.07 -21.16 1.11
C ILE A 95 -13.66 -20.62 1.33
N PHE A 96 -12.86 -21.30 2.15
CA PHE A 96 -11.47 -20.92 2.44
C PHE A 96 -10.44 -21.81 1.74
N ALA A 97 -10.87 -22.71 0.85
CA ALA A 97 -9.95 -23.35 -0.07
C ALA A 97 -9.46 -22.30 -1.09
N TYR A 98 -8.30 -22.52 -1.71
CA TYR A 98 -7.83 -21.70 -2.84
C TYR A 98 -8.71 -21.87 -4.10
N ASP A 99 -9.77 -22.68 -4.01
CA ASP A 99 -10.70 -23.02 -5.08
C ASP A 99 -11.95 -22.13 -5.02
N GLU A 100 -12.50 -21.88 -6.20
CA GLU A 100 -13.46 -20.81 -6.49
C GLU A 100 -14.86 -21.11 -5.91
N TYR A 101 -15.14 -20.68 -4.68
CA TYR A 101 -16.52 -20.65 -4.17
C TYR A 101 -17.20 -19.33 -4.58
N ARG A 102 -18.39 -19.42 -5.19
CA ARG A 102 -19.18 -18.27 -5.68
C ARG A 102 -20.38 -18.04 -4.77
N PHE A 103 -20.51 -16.83 -4.25
CA PHE A 103 -21.66 -16.38 -3.46
C PHE A 103 -22.69 -15.66 -4.34
N ASP A 104 -23.97 -15.98 -4.14
CA ASP A 104 -25.13 -15.30 -4.73
C ASP A 104 -26.15 -14.95 -3.62
N ILE A 105 -27.23 -14.23 -3.97
CA ILE A 105 -28.28 -13.86 -3.00
C ILE A 105 -28.86 -15.07 -2.26
N LYS A 106 -28.90 -16.26 -2.87
CA LYS A 106 -29.47 -17.47 -2.25
C LYS A 106 -28.50 -18.14 -1.28
N ASN A 107 -27.20 -17.96 -1.47
CA ASN A 107 -26.14 -18.57 -0.67
C ASN A 107 -25.31 -17.52 0.07
N ASP A 108 -25.81 -16.29 0.26
CA ASP A 108 -25.05 -15.22 0.89
C ASP A 108 -24.84 -15.47 2.39
N ILE A 109 -23.64 -15.95 2.72
CA ILE A 109 -23.25 -16.15 4.11
C ILE A 109 -22.79 -14.85 4.78
N PHE A 110 -22.63 -13.73 4.06
CA PHE A 110 -22.25 -12.46 4.67
C PHE A 110 -23.45 -11.69 5.20
N ALA A 111 -24.65 -12.12 4.82
CA ALA A 111 -25.84 -11.31 4.87
C ALA A 111 -26.09 -10.65 6.25
N ASP A 112 -26.17 -11.49 7.27
CA ASP A 112 -26.44 -11.09 8.65
C ASP A 112 -25.17 -11.09 9.53
N ASN A 113 -23.99 -11.19 8.92
CA ASN A 113 -22.74 -11.41 9.63
C ASN A 113 -21.85 -10.17 9.70
N ARG A 114 -22.22 -9.07 9.03
CA ARG A 114 -21.59 -7.76 9.25
C ARG A 114 -21.92 -7.30 10.67
N VAL A 115 -20.90 -7.00 11.44
CA VAL A 115 -21.06 -6.45 12.79
C VAL A 115 -20.25 -5.16 12.91
N GLU A 116 -20.53 -4.39 13.95
CA GLU A 116 -19.70 -3.22 14.26
C GLU A 116 -18.25 -3.66 14.46
N SER A 117 -17.33 -2.99 13.76
CA SER A 117 -15.91 -3.34 13.87
C SER A 117 -15.42 -2.95 15.27
N PRO A 118 -14.88 -3.87 16.07
CA PRO A 118 -14.28 -3.55 17.37
C PRO A 118 -12.97 -2.75 17.21
N PHE A 119 -12.56 -2.51 15.96
CA PHE A 119 -11.37 -1.76 15.56
C PHE A 119 -11.73 -0.37 15.02
N ASN A 120 -13.02 0.00 15.05
CA ASN A 120 -13.50 1.32 14.66
C ASN A 120 -13.20 2.35 15.77
N ASP A 121 -11.93 2.53 16.06
CA ASP A 121 -11.47 3.44 17.10
C ASP A 121 -11.20 4.80 16.45
N LEU A 122 -12.27 5.52 16.11
CA LEU A 122 -12.24 6.91 15.62
C LEU A 122 -11.50 7.85 16.59
N ASN A 123 -11.34 7.40 17.85
CA ASN A 123 -10.61 8.06 18.93
C ASN A 123 -9.10 7.76 18.95
N ILE A 124 -8.55 7.09 17.93
CA ILE A 124 -7.10 7.18 17.64
C ILE A 124 -6.80 8.50 16.90
N SER A 125 -7.60 9.54 17.11
CA SER A 125 -7.19 10.93 16.96
C SER A 125 -6.21 11.26 18.08
N VAL A 126 -4.93 10.93 17.88
CA VAL A 126 -3.89 11.46 18.76
C VAL A 126 -3.73 12.95 18.42
N ASP A 127 -3.66 13.79 19.44
CA ASP A 127 -3.51 15.26 19.41
C ASP A 127 -2.19 15.77 18.78
N TYR A 128 -1.67 15.08 17.77
CA TYR A 128 -0.45 15.41 17.03
C TYR A 128 -0.69 15.59 15.53
N ASN A 129 -1.94 15.77 15.09
CA ASN A 129 -2.30 16.05 13.70
C ASN A 129 -1.73 17.40 13.26
N ARG A 130 -0.48 17.41 12.78
CA ARG A 130 0.00 18.51 11.95
C ARG A 130 -0.53 18.30 10.55
N ASN A 131 -1.33 19.24 10.04
CA ASN A 131 -1.53 19.28 8.60
C ASN A 131 -0.19 19.59 7.93
N PRO A 132 0.00 19.23 6.65
CA PRO A 132 1.21 19.58 5.91
C PRO A 132 1.59 21.08 6.01
N GLU A 133 0.60 21.95 6.19
CA GLU A 133 0.73 23.41 6.30
C GLU A 133 1.13 23.90 7.71
N ASP A 134 0.84 23.14 8.77
CA ASP A 134 1.15 23.50 10.16
C ASP A 134 2.64 23.33 10.49
N ILE A 135 3.39 22.79 9.54
CA ILE A 135 4.82 22.52 9.66
C ILE A 135 5.57 23.78 9.18
N LYS A 136 5.69 24.74 10.10
CA LYS A 136 6.35 26.05 9.88
C LYS A 136 7.87 25.97 9.74
N GLU A 137 8.48 24.92 10.26
CA GLU A 137 9.85 24.55 9.90
C GLU A 137 9.80 23.78 8.58
N PRO A 138 10.82 23.83 7.70
CA PRO A 138 10.92 22.80 6.68
C PRO A 138 10.81 21.49 7.45
N LEU A 139 9.88 20.62 7.07
CA LEU A 139 9.63 19.34 7.75
C LEU A 139 10.94 18.63 8.18
N PHE A 140 11.99 18.91 7.41
CA PHE A 140 13.24 18.21 7.31
C PHE A 140 14.46 19.16 7.11
N CYS A 141 14.63 20.23 7.91
CA CYS A 141 15.88 21.02 7.89
C CYS A 141 16.96 20.42 8.82
N GLN A 142 18.21 20.40 8.35
CA GLN A 142 19.37 19.63 8.85
C GLN A 142 19.72 19.76 10.33
N GLN A 143 20.13 18.64 10.93
CA GLN A 143 21.39 18.53 11.67
C GLN A 143 22.12 17.26 11.23
N GLY A 144 23.13 17.39 10.37
CA GLY A 144 23.96 16.27 9.95
C GLY A 144 24.72 16.57 8.67
N LYS A 145 26.01 16.86 8.81
CA LYS A 145 26.94 17.34 7.77
C LYS A 145 27.46 16.18 6.91
N LEU A 146 26.56 15.45 6.25
CA LEU A 146 26.88 14.42 5.27
C LEU A 146 26.00 14.67 4.05
N ASP A 147 26.45 15.55 3.16
CA ASP A 147 25.87 15.62 1.82
C ASP A 147 26.15 14.28 1.14
N ILE A 148 25.11 13.50 0.93
CA ILE A 148 25.16 12.42 -0.04
C ILE A 148 25.02 13.12 -1.39
N ASP A 149 25.99 12.93 -2.30
CA ASP A 149 26.07 13.66 -3.58
C ASP A 149 24.75 13.72 -4.38
N CYS A 150 23.83 12.76 -4.17
CA CYS A 150 22.49 12.76 -4.74
C CYS A 150 21.51 11.78 -4.04
N PRO A 151 20.22 11.81 -4.38
CA PRO A 151 19.23 10.88 -3.83
C PRO A 151 19.30 9.46 -4.41
N TYR A 152 18.73 8.53 -3.64
CA TYR A 152 18.60 7.12 -3.99
C TYR A 152 17.18 6.62 -3.69
N ILE A 153 16.67 5.75 -4.55
CA ILE A 153 15.48 4.94 -4.26
C ILE A 153 15.84 3.46 -4.35
N TYR A 154 15.61 2.75 -3.25
CA TYR A 154 15.79 1.30 -3.11
C TYR A 154 14.43 0.62 -3.20
N CYS A 155 14.33 -0.36 -4.07
CA CYS A 155 13.14 -1.15 -4.33
C CYS A 155 13.39 -2.60 -3.88
N PHE A 156 12.83 -2.96 -2.73
CA PHE A 156 13.07 -4.27 -2.11
C PHE A 156 12.27 -5.35 -2.83
N ASN A 157 12.85 -6.56 -2.93
CA ASN A 157 12.08 -7.71 -3.40
C ASN A 157 11.27 -8.33 -2.26
N VAL A 158 10.06 -7.81 -2.07
CA VAL A 158 9.10 -8.29 -1.05
C VAL A 158 7.98 -9.16 -1.60
N GLY A 159 8.10 -9.63 -2.85
CA GLY A 159 7.05 -10.40 -3.51
C GLY A 159 5.93 -9.51 -4.04
N GLN A 160 4.69 -9.77 -3.62
CA GLN A 160 3.49 -9.01 -4.02
C GLN A 160 3.16 -7.97 -2.95
N GLY A 161 3.31 -6.69 -3.27
CA GLY A 161 3.18 -5.57 -2.34
C GLY A 161 4.40 -4.66 -2.37
N ASP A 162 4.37 -3.56 -1.64
CA ASP A 162 5.41 -2.53 -1.70
C ASP A 162 6.30 -2.47 -0.46
N SER A 163 7.57 -2.18 -0.70
CA SER A 163 8.54 -1.74 0.32
C SER A 163 9.69 -1.01 -0.38
N PHE A 164 9.93 0.22 0.03
CA PHE A 164 10.99 1.06 -0.52
C PHE A 164 11.76 1.79 0.58
N LEU A 165 12.98 2.20 0.25
CA LEU A 165 13.77 3.12 1.04
C LEU A 165 14.23 4.26 0.13
N ALA A 166 13.80 5.48 0.43
CA ALA A 166 14.31 6.67 -0.21
C ALA A 166 15.37 7.33 0.68
N ILE A 167 16.49 7.75 0.10
CA ILE A 167 17.52 8.53 0.78
C ILE A 167 17.69 9.83 0.01
N THR A 168 17.55 10.97 0.68
CA THR A 168 17.69 12.29 0.06
C THR A 168 19.15 12.72 -0.05
N SER A 169 19.42 13.78 -0.83
CA SER A 169 20.78 14.33 -0.99
C SER A 169 21.40 14.86 0.31
N VAL A 170 20.60 15.04 1.36
CA VAL A 170 21.10 15.44 2.69
C VAL A 170 21.16 14.28 3.69
N GLY A 171 20.96 13.04 3.22
CA GLY A 171 21.09 11.85 4.05
C GLY A 171 19.86 11.44 4.86
N ASN A 172 18.70 12.09 4.68
CA ASN A 172 17.48 11.64 5.36
C ASN A 172 16.94 10.38 4.68
N ALA A 173 16.63 9.38 5.51
CA ALA A 173 16.12 8.08 5.07
C ALA A 173 14.62 7.95 5.36
N TYR A 174 13.86 7.53 4.35
CA TYR A 174 12.41 7.32 4.42
C TYR A 174 12.07 5.89 4.05
N ILE A 175 11.41 5.16 4.96
CA ILE A 175 10.80 3.87 4.63
C ILE A 175 9.42 4.16 4.05
N ILE A 176 9.13 3.63 2.86
CA ILE A 176 7.82 3.75 2.21
C ILE A 176 7.25 2.35 2.06
N ASP A 177 6.15 2.08 2.76
CA ASP A 177 5.53 0.76 2.88
C ASP A 177 6.47 -0.35 3.39
N THR A 178 5.88 -1.46 3.85
CA THR A 178 6.55 -2.51 4.63
C THR A 178 5.87 -3.88 4.45
N ASN A 179 5.79 -4.40 3.24
CA ASN A 179 5.24 -5.74 3.00
C ASN A 179 6.15 -6.90 3.44
N VAL A 180 6.28 -7.12 4.75
CA VAL A 180 7.08 -8.23 5.31
C VAL A 180 6.21 -9.27 6.02
N TYR A 181 6.19 -10.49 5.49
CA TYR A 181 5.24 -11.55 5.84
C TYR A 181 5.47 -12.24 7.19
N SER A 182 6.66 -12.11 7.77
CA SER A 182 7.05 -12.85 8.99
C SER A 182 8.07 -12.07 9.81
N ARG A 183 8.22 -12.45 11.08
CA ARG A 183 9.24 -11.94 11.99
C ARG A 183 10.65 -12.02 11.37
N ASN A 184 10.99 -13.16 10.79
CA ASN A 184 12.31 -13.37 10.18
C ASN A 184 12.50 -12.50 8.93
N ASN A 185 11.45 -12.32 8.12
CA ASN A 185 11.51 -11.45 6.95
C ASN A 185 11.64 -9.97 7.36
N ALA A 186 10.93 -9.56 8.42
CA ALA A 186 11.06 -8.21 8.96
C ALA A 186 12.47 -7.94 9.50
N ASN A 187 13.05 -8.88 10.25
CA ASN A 187 14.44 -8.75 10.71
C ASN A 187 15.41 -8.64 9.53
N ARG A 188 15.27 -9.47 8.49
CA ARG A 188 16.11 -9.41 7.28
C ARG A 188 15.97 -8.07 6.56
N PHE A 189 14.74 -7.62 6.36
CA PHE A 189 14.43 -6.32 5.76
C PHE A 189 15.07 -5.17 6.53
N CYS A 190 14.93 -5.13 7.85
CA CYS A 190 15.56 -4.11 8.68
C CYS A 190 17.09 -4.21 8.65
N SER A 191 17.67 -5.41 8.72
CA SER A 191 19.12 -5.59 8.59
C SER A 191 19.65 -5.09 7.24
N GLU A 192 18.89 -5.29 6.17
CA GLU A 192 19.24 -4.79 4.84
C GLU A 192 19.18 -3.26 4.76
N ILE A 193 18.16 -2.63 5.35
CA ILE A 193 18.11 -1.16 5.50
C ILE A 193 19.33 -0.66 6.28
N LYS A 194 19.65 -1.27 7.44
CA LYS A 194 20.84 -0.90 8.22
C LYS A 194 22.13 -1.03 7.40
N HIS A 195 22.25 -2.10 6.60
CA HIS A 195 23.37 -2.29 5.69
C HIS A 195 23.46 -1.19 4.62
N ILE A 196 22.33 -0.82 4.01
CA ILE A 196 22.25 0.28 3.03
C ILE A 196 22.65 1.62 3.66
N LEU A 197 22.08 1.95 4.82
CA LEU A 197 22.42 3.19 5.55
C LEU A 197 23.92 3.24 5.89
N GLY A 198 24.48 2.12 6.37
CA GLY A 198 25.92 2.01 6.65
C GLY A 198 26.81 2.20 5.41
N LYS A 199 26.40 1.71 4.23
CA LYS A 199 27.11 1.96 2.97
C LYS A 199 27.14 3.43 2.57
N HIS A 200 26.10 4.18 2.93
CA HIS A 200 26.04 5.63 2.77
C HIS A 200 26.67 6.41 3.92
N LYS A 201 27.27 5.73 4.90
CA LYS A 201 27.83 6.32 6.13
C LYS A 201 26.80 7.11 6.94
N LEU A 202 25.53 6.72 6.86
CA LEU A 202 24.45 7.27 7.66
C LEU A 202 24.33 6.53 8.98
N ASP A 203 23.66 7.17 9.94
CA ASP A 203 23.24 6.54 11.18
C ASP A 203 22.28 5.37 10.86
N THR A 204 22.67 4.15 11.22
CA THR A 204 21.94 2.94 10.84
C THR A 204 20.65 2.74 11.64
N ASP A 205 20.47 3.48 12.73
CA ASP A 205 19.28 3.36 13.57
C ASP A 205 18.25 4.45 13.28
N LYS A 206 18.61 5.51 12.55
CA LYS A 206 17.70 6.65 12.30
C LYS A 206 16.93 6.51 10.99
N ILE A 207 15.61 6.68 11.11
CA ILE A 207 14.70 6.80 9.98
C ILE A 207 13.94 8.12 10.13
N LYS A 208 14.07 8.98 9.13
CA LYS A 208 13.41 10.29 9.14
C LYS A 208 11.90 10.15 9.10
N GLY A 209 11.38 9.28 8.25
CA GLY A 209 9.94 9.04 8.19
C GLY A 209 9.58 7.62 7.77
N LEU A 210 8.49 7.12 8.35
CA LEU A 210 7.77 5.95 7.88
C LEU A 210 6.49 6.42 7.17
N ILE A 211 6.44 6.22 5.86
CA ILE A 211 5.31 6.57 5.00
C ILE A 211 4.52 5.29 4.72
N ILE A 212 3.22 5.31 5.02
CA ILE A 212 2.29 4.26 4.62
C ILE A 212 1.39 4.82 3.54
N THR A 213 1.50 4.30 2.31
CA THR A 213 0.81 4.87 1.15
C THR A 213 -0.70 4.74 1.29
N HIS A 214 -1.18 3.54 1.62
CA HIS A 214 -2.58 3.29 1.93
C HIS A 214 -2.74 2.08 2.86
N LYS A 215 -3.97 1.82 3.28
CA LYS A 215 -4.27 0.91 4.39
C LYS A 215 -4.41 -0.56 3.98
N HIS A 216 -4.03 -0.96 2.76
CA HIS A 216 -4.00 -2.38 2.39
C HIS A 216 -2.84 -3.14 3.01
N LEU A 217 -3.08 -4.44 3.16
CA LEU A 217 -2.22 -5.33 3.91
C LEU A 217 -0.88 -5.63 3.25
N ASP A 218 -0.78 -5.52 1.94
CA ASP A 218 0.46 -5.66 1.19
C ASP A 218 1.26 -4.35 1.11
N HIS A 219 0.88 -3.35 1.91
CA HIS A 219 1.61 -2.11 2.11
C HIS A 219 2.02 -1.92 3.57
N LEU A 220 1.10 -2.04 4.53
CA LEU A 220 1.39 -1.67 5.93
C LEU A 220 1.86 -2.81 6.85
N ARG A 221 1.88 -4.04 6.35
CA ARG A 221 1.93 -5.27 7.15
C ARG A 221 3.08 -5.38 8.15
N GLY A 222 4.25 -4.86 7.81
CA GLY A 222 5.46 -4.92 8.61
C GLY A 222 5.62 -3.78 9.60
N ALA A 223 4.93 -2.67 9.36
CA ALA A 223 5.11 -1.42 10.09
C ALA A 223 4.94 -1.61 11.60
N LYS A 224 3.86 -2.30 12.01
CA LYS A 224 3.62 -2.63 13.42
C LYS A 224 4.83 -3.29 14.07
N TYR A 225 5.37 -4.32 13.43
CA TYR A 225 6.48 -5.09 13.99
C TYR A 225 7.75 -4.23 14.10
N ILE A 226 8.03 -3.41 13.09
CA ILE A 226 9.19 -2.50 13.08
C ILE A 226 9.11 -1.51 14.26
N ILE A 227 7.92 -0.95 14.49
CA ILE A 227 7.65 0.02 15.55
C ILE A 227 7.75 -0.64 16.93
N ASP A 228 7.00 -1.71 17.18
CA ASP A 228 6.93 -2.36 18.50
C ASP A 228 8.29 -2.88 19.00
N ARG A 229 9.15 -3.27 18.06
CA ARG A 229 10.48 -3.80 18.36
C ARG A 229 11.54 -2.70 18.49
N GLY A 230 11.20 -1.45 18.21
CA GLY A 230 12.15 -0.34 18.21
C GLY A 230 13.34 -0.60 17.29
N LEU A 231 13.11 -1.17 16.10
CA LEU A 231 14.21 -1.54 15.19
C LEU A 231 14.94 -0.30 14.62
N PHE A 232 14.24 0.83 14.61
CA PHE A 232 14.72 2.16 14.22
C PHE A 232 14.14 3.22 15.16
N ASP A 233 14.89 4.30 15.34
CA ASP A 233 14.40 5.59 15.83
C ASP A 233 13.70 6.31 14.67
N ILE A 234 12.36 6.27 14.67
CA ILE A 234 11.52 6.86 13.62
C ILE A 234 11.03 8.21 14.11
N GLU A 235 11.34 9.28 13.37
CA GLU A 235 10.94 10.63 13.76
C GLU A 235 9.49 10.97 13.36
N TYR A 236 9.10 10.65 12.12
CA TYR A 236 7.77 10.96 11.57
C TYR A 236 7.01 9.71 11.13
N PHE A 237 5.73 9.63 11.49
CA PHE A 237 4.77 8.70 10.89
C PHE A 237 3.86 9.48 9.93
N ILE A 238 3.84 9.09 8.66
CA ILE A 238 3.16 9.82 7.58
C ILE A 238 2.13 8.88 6.95
N ILE A 239 0.86 9.26 7.03
CA ILE A 239 -0.26 8.46 6.53
C ILE A 239 -1.44 9.39 6.20
N ASN A 240 -2.31 8.97 5.27
CA ASN A 240 -3.61 9.60 5.09
C ASN A 240 -4.62 9.02 6.09
N GLN A 241 -5.12 9.86 6.99
CA GLN A 241 -6.12 9.48 8.01
C GLN A 241 -7.56 9.75 7.58
N ASP A 242 -7.78 10.52 6.51
CA ASP A 242 -9.09 11.03 6.11
C ASP A 242 -9.91 10.02 5.29
N TYR A 243 -9.79 8.73 5.60
CA TYR A 243 -10.65 7.66 5.10
C TYR A 243 -10.64 6.45 6.04
N HIS A 244 -11.76 5.73 6.10
CA HIS A 244 -11.90 4.58 6.97
C HIS A 244 -11.41 3.28 6.32
N HIS A 245 -10.67 2.48 7.08
CA HIS A 245 -10.40 1.07 6.76
C HIS A 245 -10.29 0.28 8.08
N PRO A 246 -11.43 0.00 8.75
CA PRO A 246 -11.47 -0.43 10.15
C PRO A 246 -11.13 -1.93 10.30
N THR A 247 -9.97 -2.33 9.80
CA THR A 247 -9.41 -3.66 9.95
C THR A 247 -8.58 -3.77 11.23
N LYS A 248 -8.43 -5.00 11.73
CA LYS A 248 -7.54 -5.29 12.88
C LYS A 248 -6.12 -4.78 12.64
N THR A 249 -5.57 -5.01 11.45
CA THR A 249 -4.19 -4.65 11.13
C THR A 249 -3.96 -3.15 11.16
N VAL A 250 -4.91 -2.35 10.65
CA VAL A 250 -4.84 -0.89 10.69
C VAL A 250 -4.90 -0.39 12.14
N SER A 251 -5.87 -0.86 12.94
CA SER A 251 -5.98 -0.44 14.34
C SER A 251 -4.73 -0.80 15.16
N ASP A 252 -4.20 -2.01 14.96
CA ASP A 252 -2.98 -2.48 15.62
C ASP A 252 -1.76 -1.64 15.23
N LEU A 253 -1.62 -1.25 13.95
CA LEU A 253 -0.58 -0.33 13.48
C LEU A 253 -0.73 1.05 14.13
N LEU A 254 -1.91 1.66 14.07
CA LEU A 254 -2.14 3.01 14.60
C LEU A 254 -1.88 3.08 16.11
N LYS A 255 -2.23 2.03 16.87
CA LYS A 255 -1.89 1.91 18.30
C LYS A 255 -0.38 1.87 18.53
N SER A 256 0.35 1.13 17.71
CA SER A 256 1.80 0.99 17.84
C SER A 256 2.53 2.28 17.46
N ALA A 257 2.09 2.92 16.37
CA ALA A 257 2.65 4.18 15.89
C ALA A 257 2.50 5.34 16.90
N LYS A 258 1.69 5.20 17.97
CA LYS A 258 1.62 6.21 19.06
C LYS A 258 2.97 6.42 19.75
N SER A 259 3.89 5.46 19.66
CA SER A 259 5.25 5.63 20.17
C SER A 259 6.14 6.52 19.29
N ILE A 260 5.72 6.81 18.05
CA ILE A 260 6.43 7.72 17.14
C ILE A 260 6.06 9.17 17.53
N PRO A 261 7.05 10.05 17.76
CA PRO A 261 6.82 11.35 18.38
C PRO A 261 6.05 12.35 17.50
N LYS A 262 6.12 12.22 16.16
CA LYS A 262 5.48 13.17 15.24
C LYS A 262 4.64 12.43 14.21
N TRP A 263 3.41 12.92 14.01
CA TRP A 263 2.47 12.38 13.02
C TRP A 263 2.15 13.44 11.98
N ILE A 264 2.04 13.02 10.72
CA ILE A 264 1.59 13.86 9.62
C ILE A 264 0.40 13.18 8.97
N ASN A 265 -0.75 13.87 9.02
CA ASN A 265 -1.90 13.49 8.22
C ASN A 265 -1.73 14.07 6.81
N LEU A 266 -1.23 13.26 5.87
CA LEU A 266 -1.05 13.71 4.49
C LEU A 266 -2.37 13.54 3.73
N ASN A 267 -3.19 14.57 3.72
CA ASN A 267 -4.53 14.59 3.13
C ASN A 267 -4.70 15.53 1.92
N ARG A 268 -3.61 16.16 1.49
CA ARG A 268 -3.61 17.11 0.37
C ARG A 268 -2.24 17.15 -0.31
N PRO A 269 -2.16 17.65 -1.57
CA PRO A 269 -0.89 17.88 -2.24
C PRO A 269 -0.04 18.89 -1.47
N CYS A 270 1.26 18.62 -1.39
CA CYS A 270 2.22 19.50 -0.72
C CYS A 270 3.63 19.25 -1.26
N LYS A 271 4.56 20.17 -0.95
CA LYS A 271 5.92 20.11 -1.47
C LYS A 271 6.93 20.46 -0.40
N PHE A 272 7.94 19.60 -0.26
CA PHE A 272 9.07 19.82 0.65
C PHE A 272 10.39 19.81 -0.12
N LYS A 273 11.39 20.49 0.44
CA LYS A 273 12.74 20.55 -0.13
C LYS A 273 13.76 20.20 0.95
N GLU A 274 14.68 19.33 0.61
CA GLU A 274 15.78 18.85 1.45
C GLU A 274 17.11 18.96 0.69
N GLY A 275 17.88 20.00 0.99
CA GLY A 275 19.01 20.37 0.13
C GLY A 275 18.53 20.62 -1.30
N ASN A 276 19.05 19.86 -2.27
CA ASN A 276 18.62 19.92 -3.66
C ASN A 276 17.53 18.88 -4.02
N THR A 277 17.14 18.04 -3.07
CA THR A 277 16.06 17.06 -3.24
C THR A 277 14.70 17.73 -3.04
N VAL A 278 13.75 17.41 -3.92
CA VAL A 278 12.35 17.85 -3.84
C VAL A 278 11.46 16.65 -3.61
N LEU A 279 10.59 16.71 -2.61
CA LEU A 279 9.51 15.76 -2.35
C LEU A 279 8.19 16.45 -2.70
N GLU A 280 7.62 16.15 -3.86
CA GLU A 280 6.35 16.74 -4.34
C GLU A 280 5.24 15.69 -4.24
N PHE A 281 4.41 15.81 -3.20
CA PHE A 281 3.25 14.96 -2.95
C PHE A 281 2.06 15.48 -3.76
N VAL A 282 1.45 14.59 -4.55
CA VAL A 282 0.38 14.93 -5.52
C VAL A 282 -0.96 14.26 -5.20
N ASN A 283 -0.94 13.28 -4.30
CA ASN A 283 -2.12 12.60 -3.77
C ASN A 283 -1.84 12.23 -2.31
N PRO A 284 -2.84 12.25 -1.40
CA PRO A 284 -4.27 12.53 -1.61
C PRO A 284 -4.62 13.96 -2.05
N ASP A 285 -5.79 14.15 -2.66
CA ASP A 285 -6.43 15.44 -2.96
C ASP A 285 -7.90 15.44 -2.53
N SER A 286 -8.67 16.49 -2.83
CA SER A 286 -10.09 16.59 -2.44
C SER A 286 -11.00 15.49 -3.02
N ARG A 287 -10.54 14.70 -4.01
CA ARG A 287 -11.27 13.58 -4.61
C ARG A 287 -10.95 12.25 -3.95
N THR A 288 -9.77 12.12 -3.34
CA THR A 288 -9.24 10.86 -2.78
C THR A 288 -9.04 10.92 -1.26
N SER A 289 -9.20 12.10 -0.65
CA SER A 289 -9.17 12.33 0.79
C SER A 289 -10.55 12.76 1.26
N THR A 290 -11.45 11.79 1.48
CA THR A 290 -12.81 12.09 1.95
C THR A 290 -13.16 11.24 3.16
N ASN A 291 -13.53 11.92 4.26
CA ASN A 291 -14.05 11.30 5.48
C ASN A 291 -15.39 10.56 5.27
N VAL A 292 -15.93 10.59 4.05
CA VAL A 292 -17.25 10.08 3.72
C VAL A 292 -17.11 8.77 2.94
N VAL A 293 -16.30 8.71 1.89
CA VAL A 293 -15.94 7.49 1.12
C VAL A 293 -14.70 7.78 0.26
N SER A 294 -13.57 7.06 0.41
CA SER A 294 -12.64 6.96 -0.73
C SER A 294 -13.26 5.99 -1.73
N PRO A 295 -13.55 6.37 -2.99
CA PRO A 295 -13.65 5.35 -4.04
C PRO A 295 -12.35 4.54 -3.98
N ASP A 296 -12.41 3.21 -4.11
CA ASP A 296 -11.32 2.22 -3.93
C ASP A 296 -10.16 2.68 -3.00
N ILE A 297 -9.94 1.99 -1.87
CA ILE A 297 -8.84 2.34 -0.93
C ILE A 297 -7.48 2.54 -1.60
N ASN A 298 -7.23 1.88 -2.73
CA ASN A 298 -6.08 2.12 -3.59
C ASN A 298 -5.91 3.60 -4.00
N ASP A 299 -7.00 4.29 -4.33
CA ASP A 299 -7.01 5.69 -4.78
C ASP A 299 -6.63 6.68 -3.66
N SER A 300 -6.75 6.27 -2.41
CA SER A 300 -6.23 7.01 -1.24
C SER A 300 -4.70 6.95 -1.11
N SER A 301 -3.99 6.26 -2.00
CA SER A 301 -2.53 6.11 -1.94
C SER A 301 -1.81 7.46 -1.88
N ILE A 302 -0.88 7.60 -0.94
CA ILE A 302 0.09 8.69 -0.98
C ILE A 302 0.96 8.53 -2.23
N CYS A 303 0.91 9.51 -3.11
CA CYS A 303 1.70 9.53 -4.35
C CYS A 303 2.61 10.75 -4.34
N PHE A 304 3.88 10.55 -4.68
CA PHE A 304 4.84 11.65 -4.70
C PHE A 304 5.97 11.46 -5.70
N THR A 305 6.62 12.57 -6.03
CA THR A 305 7.84 12.61 -6.83
C THR A 305 9.02 12.99 -5.94
N LEU A 306 10.06 12.15 -5.95
CA LEU A 306 11.40 12.47 -5.44
C LEU A 306 12.22 13.05 -6.61
N GLY A 307 12.29 14.38 -6.70
CA GLY A 307 13.00 15.10 -7.75
C GLY A 307 14.40 15.55 -7.33
N TYR A 308 15.34 15.50 -8.26
CA TYR A 308 16.71 16.00 -8.11
C TYR A 308 17.24 16.49 -9.45
N HIS A 309 17.39 17.82 -9.60
CA HIS A 309 17.69 18.47 -10.88
C HIS A 309 16.84 17.90 -12.03
N ASN A 310 17.44 17.27 -13.04
CA ASN A 310 16.74 16.74 -14.21
C ASN A 310 16.32 15.26 -14.07
N THR A 311 16.50 14.69 -12.87
CA THR A 311 16.18 13.28 -12.57
C THR A 311 15.07 13.16 -11.53
N SER A 312 14.22 12.13 -11.63
CA SER A 312 13.16 11.89 -10.65
C SER A 312 12.85 10.42 -10.39
N ALA A 313 12.21 10.14 -9.26
CA ALA A 313 11.50 8.90 -8.98
C ALA A 313 10.03 9.20 -8.65
N HIS A 314 9.11 8.60 -9.40
CA HIS A 314 7.65 8.71 -9.18
C HIS A 314 7.16 7.47 -8.41
N LEU A 315 6.67 7.70 -7.19
CA LEU A 315 6.12 6.68 -6.30
C LEU A 315 4.61 6.86 -6.27
N THR A 316 3.89 5.85 -6.77
CA THR A 316 2.45 5.95 -7.07
C THR A 316 1.58 5.19 -6.07
N GLY A 317 2.15 4.33 -5.21
CA GLY A 317 1.33 3.38 -4.46
C GLY A 317 0.42 2.61 -5.41
N ASP A 318 -0.83 2.37 -5.04
CA ASP A 318 -1.75 1.55 -5.82
C ASP A 318 -2.86 2.36 -6.51
N ILE A 319 -2.72 3.69 -6.54
CA ILE A 319 -3.69 4.62 -7.13
C ILE A 319 -4.07 4.27 -8.58
N GLY A 320 -5.34 4.46 -8.93
CA GLY A 320 -5.82 4.36 -10.30
C GLY A 320 -5.25 5.48 -11.20
N TYR A 321 -4.94 5.15 -12.46
CA TYR A 321 -4.35 6.13 -13.39
C TYR A 321 -5.20 7.41 -13.54
N ASN A 322 -6.53 7.30 -13.46
CA ASN A 322 -7.48 8.42 -13.56
C ASN A 322 -7.25 9.51 -12.49
N HIS A 323 -6.70 9.14 -11.34
CA HIS A 323 -6.40 10.07 -10.25
C HIS A 323 -5.00 10.69 -10.34
N LEU A 324 -4.14 10.20 -11.24
CA LEU A 324 -2.77 10.70 -11.45
C LEU A 324 -2.59 11.57 -12.68
N LEU A 325 -3.42 11.40 -13.73
CA LEU A 325 -3.31 12.19 -14.95
C LEU A 325 -3.36 13.70 -14.65
N GLY A 326 -2.45 14.45 -15.26
CA GLY A 326 -2.26 15.89 -15.09
C GLY A 326 -1.57 16.31 -13.79
N LYS A 327 -1.10 15.38 -12.96
CA LYS A 327 -0.49 15.69 -11.66
C LYS A 327 1.01 15.41 -11.59
N MET A 328 1.54 14.48 -12.38
CA MET A 328 2.94 14.08 -12.30
C MET A 328 3.72 14.65 -13.48
N LYS A 329 4.77 15.41 -13.18
CA LYS A 329 5.58 16.08 -14.21
C LYS A 329 6.59 15.12 -14.82
N ALA A 330 6.81 15.23 -16.14
CA ALA A 330 7.94 14.62 -16.80
C ALA A 330 9.27 15.25 -16.34
N TYR A 331 10.31 14.43 -16.29
CA TYR A 331 11.70 14.83 -16.10
C TYR A 331 12.52 14.30 -17.28
N GLU A 332 13.74 14.79 -17.49
CA GLU A 332 14.61 14.27 -18.56
C GLU A 332 14.90 12.77 -18.37
N GLN A 333 15.06 12.33 -17.12
CA GLN A 333 15.10 10.93 -16.76
C GLN A 333 14.27 10.67 -15.52
N SER A 334 13.43 9.64 -15.56
CA SER A 334 12.66 9.22 -14.39
C SER A 334 12.55 7.71 -14.25
N ILE A 335 12.39 7.26 -13.00
CA ILE A 335 11.98 5.91 -12.64
C ILE A 335 10.54 5.96 -12.10
N LEU A 336 9.66 5.14 -12.67
CA LEU A 336 8.28 4.97 -12.21
C LEU A 336 8.14 3.70 -11.39
N LYS A 337 7.64 3.79 -10.14
CA LYS A 337 6.96 2.67 -9.51
C LYS A 337 5.63 2.48 -10.25
N VAL A 338 5.49 1.35 -10.93
CA VAL A 338 4.26 1.03 -11.67
C VAL A 338 3.14 0.82 -10.66
N SER A 339 2.05 1.56 -10.84
CA SER A 339 0.98 1.57 -9.85
C SER A 339 0.32 0.20 -9.72
N HIS A 340 -0.11 -0.12 -8.50
CA HIS A 340 -0.92 -1.29 -8.19
C HIS A 340 -0.31 -2.61 -8.68
N HIS A 341 1.01 -2.71 -8.54
CA HIS A 341 1.81 -3.87 -8.93
C HIS A 341 1.68 -4.25 -10.42
N GLY A 342 1.16 -3.35 -11.26
CA GLY A 342 0.80 -3.64 -12.66
C GLY A 342 -0.60 -4.19 -12.86
N SER A 343 -1.55 -3.80 -12.00
CA SER A 343 -2.98 -3.94 -12.25
C SER A 343 -3.42 -3.12 -13.48
N ARG A 344 -4.52 -3.53 -14.13
CA ARG A 344 -5.11 -2.83 -15.29
C ARG A 344 -5.59 -1.42 -14.96
N THR A 345 -5.95 -1.20 -13.69
CA THR A 345 -6.49 0.06 -13.20
C THR A 345 -5.42 1.06 -12.79
N GLY A 346 -4.17 0.60 -12.55
CA GLY A 346 -3.14 1.44 -11.96
C GLY A 346 -2.35 2.30 -12.96
N THR A 347 -1.99 1.76 -14.12
CA THR A 347 -1.15 2.48 -15.10
C THR A 347 -1.68 2.24 -16.51
N ASN A 348 -1.83 3.30 -17.29
CA ASN A 348 -2.26 3.24 -18.69
C ASN A 348 -1.26 3.97 -19.61
N LYS A 349 -1.55 3.98 -20.91
CA LYS A 349 -0.69 4.62 -21.91
C LYS A 349 -0.57 6.14 -21.67
N ASP A 350 -1.69 6.82 -21.40
CA ASP A 350 -1.70 8.27 -21.23
C ASP A 350 -0.79 8.72 -20.08
N LEU A 351 -0.81 7.98 -18.96
CA LEU A 351 0.06 8.26 -17.82
C LEU A 351 1.55 8.05 -18.17
N LEU A 352 1.88 7.02 -18.97
CA LEU A 352 3.26 6.81 -19.43
C LEU A 352 3.70 7.88 -20.43
N ASP A 353 2.81 8.35 -21.30
CA ASP A 353 3.09 9.43 -22.24
C ASP A 353 3.29 10.78 -21.53
N GLU A 354 2.58 11.00 -20.41
CA GLU A 354 2.73 12.18 -19.55
C GLU A 354 4.05 12.17 -18.77
N ILE A 355 4.38 11.06 -18.10
CA ILE A 355 5.55 10.97 -17.22
C ILE A 355 6.84 10.67 -17.99
N LYS A 356 6.73 9.99 -19.15
CA LYS A 356 7.82 9.50 -20.00
C LYS A 356 8.95 8.79 -19.24
N PRO A 357 8.65 7.77 -18.43
CA PRO A 357 9.66 7.15 -17.59
C PRO A 357 10.68 6.36 -18.40
N GLN A 358 11.96 6.62 -18.13
CA GLN A 358 13.05 5.85 -18.72
C GLN A 358 13.14 4.45 -18.09
N PHE A 359 12.93 4.40 -16.77
CA PHE A 359 12.92 3.15 -16.02
C PHE A 359 11.55 2.92 -15.40
N ALA A 360 11.19 1.65 -15.19
CA ALA A 360 10.05 1.28 -14.36
C ALA A 360 10.40 0.17 -13.36
N PHE A 361 9.73 0.15 -12.21
CA PHE A 361 9.80 -0.92 -11.23
C PHE A 361 8.39 -1.44 -10.94
N VAL A 362 8.20 -2.75 -11.08
CA VAL A 362 6.93 -3.45 -10.83
C VAL A 362 7.10 -4.35 -9.62
N SER A 363 6.41 -4.03 -8.53
CA SER A 363 6.45 -4.82 -7.29
C SER A 363 5.42 -5.98 -7.30
N ALA A 364 5.62 -6.95 -8.19
CA ALA A 364 4.71 -8.09 -8.34
C ALA A 364 5.37 -9.44 -8.10
N GLY A 365 4.75 -10.23 -7.21
CA GLY A 365 5.21 -11.56 -6.80
C GLY A 365 4.73 -12.69 -7.70
N ASN A 366 5.14 -13.93 -7.39
CA ASN A 366 4.72 -15.15 -8.10
C ASN A 366 3.33 -15.67 -7.68
N HIS A 367 2.44 -14.81 -7.16
CA HIS A 367 1.15 -15.24 -6.67
C HIS A 367 0.24 -15.68 -7.83
N LYS A 368 -0.23 -16.94 -7.81
CA LYS A 368 -1.03 -17.53 -8.90
C LYS A 368 -2.35 -16.79 -9.18
N GLY A 369 -2.91 -16.12 -8.16
CA GLY A 369 -4.21 -15.45 -8.24
C GLY A 369 -4.21 -14.09 -8.95
N PHE A 370 -3.22 -13.23 -8.66
CA PHE A 370 -3.21 -11.85 -9.18
C PHE A 370 -2.78 -11.76 -10.64
N LYS A 371 -1.84 -12.62 -11.05
CA LYS A 371 -1.23 -12.57 -12.39
C LYS A 371 -0.63 -11.19 -12.72
N HIS A 372 -0.22 -10.44 -11.71
CA HIS A 372 0.45 -9.16 -11.86
C HIS A 372 1.93 -9.33 -12.32
N PRO A 373 2.46 -8.39 -13.14
CA PRO A 373 1.69 -7.41 -13.90
C PRO A 373 0.80 -8.11 -14.92
N HIS A 374 -0.39 -7.55 -15.17
CA HIS A 374 -1.26 -8.05 -16.24
C HIS A 374 -0.56 -7.97 -17.59
N THR A 375 -0.85 -8.92 -18.49
CA THR A 375 -0.17 -9.03 -19.79
C THR A 375 -0.20 -7.74 -20.60
N GLU A 376 -1.31 -7.00 -20.58
CA GLU A 376 -1.43 -5.69 -21.25
C GLU A 376 -0.49 -4.63 -20.65
N ILE A 377 -0.32 -4.62 -19.33
CA ILE A 377 0.60 -3.70 -18.65
C ILE A 377 2.05 -4.10 -18.93
N ASP A 378 2.37 -5.39 -18.92
CA ASP A 378 3.70 -5.89 -19.28
C ASP A 378 4.08 -5.50 -20.72
N ASN A 379 3.14 -5.63 -21.67
CA ASN A 379 3.34 -5.21 -23.06
C ASN A 379 3.46 -3.69 -23.18
N LEU A 380 2.65 -2.94 -22.43
CA LEU A 380 2.69 -1.48 -22.41
C LEU A 380 4.05 -0.98 -21.91
N LEU A 381 4.59 -1.55 -20.83
CA LEU A 381 5.91 -1.20 -20.30
C LEU A 381 7.02 -1.51 -21.32
N LYS A 382 7.02 -2.71 -21.93
CA LYS A 382 8.01 -3.07 -22.96
C LYS A 382 8.05 -2.11 -24.14
N ALA A 383 6.92 -1.51 -24.49
CA ALA A 383 6.82 -0.58 -25.61
C ALA A 383 7.20 0.87 -25.26
N ASN A 384 7.06 1.29 -24.01
CA ASN A 384 7.13 2.70 -23.63
C ASN A 384 8.25 3.07 -22.65
N VAL A 385 8.92 2.09 -22.03
CA VAL A 385 10.07 2.36 -21.14
C VAL A 385 11.34 1.69 -21.64
N SER A 386 12.50 2.33 -21.42
CA SER A 386 13.79 1.78 -21.86
C SER A 386 14.16 0.49 -21.12
N SER A 387 13.83 0.41 -19.83
CA SER A 387 14.04 -0.80 -19.04
C SER A 387 13.09 -0.84 -17.84
N TYR A 388 12.43 -1.98 -17.62
CA TYR A 388 11.70 -2.20 -16.37
C TYR A 388 12.24 -3.39 -15.59
N THR A 389 12.12 -3.29 -14.27
CA THR A 389 12.44 -4.34 -13.31
C THR A 389 11.15 -4.92 -12.75
N LEU A 390 11.10 -6.23 -12.63
CA LEU A 390 9.98 -6.94 -12.02
C LEU A 390 10.48 -7.69 -10.80
N SER A 391 9.93 -7.40 -9.61
CA SER A 391 10.46 -7.89 -8.32
C SER A 391 10.66 -9.42 -8.31
N LYS A 392 9.67 -10.21 -8.77
CA LYS A 392 9.79 -11.68 -8.88
C LYS A 392 10.90 -12.21 -9.79
N LYS A 393 11.49 -11.37 -10.65
CA LYS A 393 12.60 -11.74 -11.57
C LYS A 393 13.98 -11.34 -11.04
N VAL A 394 14.06 -10.60 -9.94
CA VAL A 394 15.33 -10.19 -9.32
C VAL A 394 15.47 -10.81 -7.94
N LYS A 395 16.69 -11.25 -7.56
CA LYS A 395 16.92 -11.82 -6.22
C LYS A 395 17.38 -10.78 -5.19
N GLN A 396 18.01 -9.72 -5.67
CA GLN A 396 18.62 -8.64 -4.88
C GLN A 396 17.73 -7.40 -4.89
N THR A 397 17.92 -6.54 -3.90
CA THR A 397 17.27 -5.22 -3.89
C THR A 397 17.82 -4.40 -5.05
N THR A 398 16.91 -3.85 -5.86
CA THR A 398 17.29 -2.97 -6.97
C THR A 398 17.30 -1.54 -6.46
N TYR A 399 18.26 -0.73 -6.87
CA TYR A 399 18.25 0.69 -6.53
C TYR A 399 18.57 1.57 -7.73
N TYR A 400 18.11 2.82 -7.65
CA TYR A 400 18.29 3.84 -8.66
C TYR A 400 18.93 5.08 -8.01
N LYS A 401 20.11 5.46 -8.49
CA LYS A 401 20.82 6.68 -8.11
C LYS A 401 20.39 7.81 -9.03
N LEU A 402 19.85 8.90 -8.48
CA LEU A 402 19.37 10.07 -9.22
C LEU A 402 20.46 11.15 -9.26
N ASP A 403 21.44 11.08 -10.17
CA ASP A 403 22.63 11.95 -10.12
C ASP A 403 22.42 13.40 -10.59
N GLY A 404 21.20 13.75 -10.97
CA GLY A 404 20.81 15.08 -11.42
C GLY A 404 20.87 15.27 -12.94
N SER A 405 21.59 14.39 -13.65
CA SER A 405 21.65 14.33 -15.12
C SER A 405 21.22 12.98 -15.67
N LYS A 406 21.50 11.91 -14.93
CA LYS A 406 21.21 10.52 -15.30
C LYS A 406 20.74 9.70 -14.11
N ILE A 407 19.98 8.65 -14.41
CA ILE A 407 19.61 7.61 -13.46
C ILE A 407 20.49 6.38 -13.68
N LYS A 408 21.17 5.94 -12.62
CA LYS A 408 21.97 4.70 -12.63
C LYS A 408 21.26 3.62 -11.83
N LYS A 409 20.83 2.56 -12.53
CA LYS A 409 20.25 1.35 -11.94
C LYS A 409 21.36 0.39 -11.50
N SER A 410 21.25 -0.18 -10.31
CA SER A 410 22.16 -1.22 -9.80
C SER A 410 21.44 -2.12 -8.77
N TYR A 411 22.17 -3.03 -8.14
CA TYR A 411 21.66 -4.02 -7.19
C TYR A 411 22.54 -4.07 -5.93
N ILE A 412 21.96 -4.50 -4.81
CA ILE A 412 22.67 -4.66 -3.54
C ILE A 412 22.35 -5.99 -2.86
#